data_AF-A0AAD4L4U0-F1
#
_entry.id   AF-A0AAD4L4U0-F1
#
_cell.length_a   1.000
_cell.length_b   1.000
_cell.length_c   1.000
_cell.angle_alpha   90.00
_cell.angle_beta   90.00
_cell.angle_gamma   90.00
#
_symmetry.space_group_name_H-M   'P 1'
#
loop_
_entity.id
_entity.type
_entity.pdbx_description
1 polymer ?
#
loop_
_entity_poly.entity_id
_entity_poly.type
_entity_poly.pdbx_seq_one_letter_code
_entity_poly.pdbx_strand_id
1 'polypeptide(L)'
;MVDSLRILPNELITNILAALHYRDLASCTQVCRRMADIIRDSVLLQYHLELGRCGMNDGPLSTLSILERRERLLAHNDAWKSLRWSACLNVLNFPDHGYYEANIAPGGILTFVSSRERRIIFVQIPSNLRGIPMRQWELSLSFVPHAPCALDLSEDILVVSQQNEFNLHFLSLSTGKPHPLAADPPLYDPLPPFHQITHVRISLAQNHVAMLIRDRKLRVWDWKTGQILLDVASENAQSISFIPENRILLATACADDFAAEANTNGLGKCPALVMYSLDQLSALQRQGAAARPIAVFALEFGYDIIPVHLALHYHLNIHPYPHEVAVPFFSAPTDHLIALQVTGMLADDRSIVLGHVLLIPLVGLTSHIGSTTVTDAPTRYIPWNNWGSIDVRRVPDPTLSGYFRHALAGSQFIPRPETRDFVGVVDVWDFSRTGVALEPQQCDRESLPCVQKQLVLPSQIEERIVAMISEDAIVIREARSVYLRHMVQLTRAHRDAISSSSVEQGQLAGAYPHVELLGWQSKASDTPGGDLHWGSERGAGRCNHLYS
;
A
#
# COMPACT_ATOMS: atom_id res chain seq x y z
N MET A 1 -5.70 3.98 -44.12
CA MET A 1 -4.95 3.30 -43.04
C MET A 1 -5.22 1.79 -42.99
N VAL A 2 -6.47 1.33 -43.15
CA VAL A 2 -6.84 -0.11 -43.14
C VAL A 2 -6.25 -0.90 -44.33
N ASP A 3 -6.10 -0.28 -45.51
CA ASP A 3 -5.57 -0.98 -46.70
C ASP A 3 -4.06 -1.23 -46.66
N SER A 4 -3.29 -0.43 -45.92
CA SER A 4 -1.84 -0.55 -45.82
C SER A 4 -1.41 -1.78 -45.00
N LEU A 5 -2.19 -2.15 -43.97
CA LEU A 5 -1.93 -3.33 -43.12
C LEU A 5 -2.22 -4.65 -43.84
N ARG A 6 -3.05 -4.65 -44.89
CA ARG A 6 -3.40 -5.86 -45.64
C ARG A 6 -2.26 -6.40 -46.51
N ILE A 7 -1.26 -5.58 -46.81
CA ILE A 7 -0.16 -5.96 -47.71
C ILE A 7 1.04 -6.51 -46.92
N LEU A 8 1.08 -6.28 -45.60
CA LEU A 8 2.18 -6.74 -44.76
C LEU A 8 2.13 -8.26 -44.51
N PRO A 9 3.28 -8.94 -44.42
CA PRO A 9 3.40 -10.30 -43.92
C PRO A 9 2.86 -10.44 -42.48
N ASN A 10 2.40 -11.64 -42.11
CA ASN A 10 1.81 -11.89 -40.78
C ASN A 10 2.80 -11.65 -39.63
N GLU A 11 4.10 -11.86 -39.86
CA GLU A 11 5.17 -11.60 -38.87
C GLU A 11 5.25 -10.12 -38.52
N LEU A 12 5.19 -9.23 -39.52
CA LEU A 12 5.22 -7.78 -39.31
C LEU A 12 3.95 -7.30 -38.62
N ILE A 13 2.79 -7.83 -39.02
CA ILE A 13 1.51 -7.53 -38.35
C ILE A 13 1.58 -7.97 -36.88
N THR A 14 2.14 -9.15 -36.60
CA THR A 14 2.32 -9.65 -35.24
C THR A 14 3.16 -8.69 -34.39
N ASN A 15 4.30 -8.22 -34.91
CA ASN A 15 5.16 -7.26 -34.20
C ASN A 15 4.46 -5.91 -33.97
N ILE A 16 3.69 -5.41 -34.95
CA ILE A 16 2.90 -4.18 -34.79
C ILE A 16 1.85 -4.36 -33.70
N LEU A 17 1.12 -5.48 -33.71
CA LEU A 17 0.09 -5.79 -32.73
C LEU A 17 0.67 -6.02 -31.33
N ALA A 18 1.89 -6.55 -31.21
CA ALA A 18 2.57 -6.75 -29.94
C ALA A 18 2.97 -5.44 -29.25
N ALA A 19 3.09 -4.34 -29.99
CA ALA A 19 3.37 -3.02 -29.44
C ALA A 19 2.12 -2.31 -28.89
N LEU A 20 0.92 -2.85 -29.13
CA LEU A 20 -0.33 -2.26 -28.66
C LEU A 20 -0.58 -2.60 -27.18
N HIS A 21 -1.34 -1.75 -26.49
CA HIS A 21 -1.88 -2.12 -25.19
C HIS A 21 -2.88 -3.28 -25.36
N TYR A 22 -2.96 -4.19 -24.38
CA TYR A 22 -3.77 -5.41 -24.50
C TYR A 22 -5.26 -5.14 -24.82
N ARG A 23 -5.80 -4.00 -24.39
CA ARG A 23 -7.19 -3.59 -24.70
C ARG A 23 -7.37 -3.24 -26.18
N ASP A 24 -6.40 -2.56 -26.76
CA ASP A 24 -6.41 -2.22 -28.18
C ASP A 24 -6.20 -3.49 -29.00
N LEU A 25 -5.29 -4.37 -28.56
CA LEU A 25 -5.09 -5.69 -29.15
C LEU A 25 -6.38 -6.52 -29.12
N ALA A 26 -7.10 -6.53 -27.99
CA ALA A 26 -8.38 -7.21 -27.88
C ALA A 26 -9.42 -6.61 -28.85
N SER A 27 -9.44 -5.28 -28.99
CA SER A 27 -10.32 -4.59 -29.94
C SER A 27 -9.97 -4.94 -31.40
N CYS A 28 -8.69 -5.13 -31.72
CA CYS A 28 -8.25 -5.56 -33.06
C CYS A 28 -8.82 -6.92 -33.48
N THR A 29 -9.18 -7.81 -32.53
CA THR A 29 -9.85 -9.09 -32.85
C THR A 29 -11.22 -8.88 -33.50
N GLN A 30 -11.85 -7.73 -33.30
CA GLN A 30 -13.18 -7.40 -33.81
C GLN A 30 -13.13 -6.63 -35.14
N VAL A 31 -11.93 -6.21 -35.60
CA VAL A 31 -11.77 -5.38 -36.79
C VAL A 31 -11.91 -6.20 -38.07
N CYS A 32 -11.18 -7.32 -38.18
CA CYS A 32 -11.30 -8.24 -39.31
C CYS A 32 -10.84 -9.66 -38.98
N ARG A 33 -11.33 -10.65 -39.76
CA ARG A 33 -10.99 -12.07 -39.58
C ARG A 33 -9.49 -12.33 -39.59
N ARG A 34 -8.74 -11.73 -40.52
CA ARG A 34 -7.29 -11.93 -40.62
C ARG A 34 -6.55 -11.49 -39.35
N MET A 35 -6.91 -10.35 -38.77
CA MET A 35 -6.32 -9.90 -37.51
C MET A 35 -6.70 -10.81 -36.36
N ALA A 36 -7.97 -11.22 -36.29
CA ALA A 36 -8.43 -12.19 -35.29
C ALA A 36 -7.66 -13.52 -35.38
N ASP A 37 -7.43 -14.02 -36.60
CA ASP A 37 -6.66 -15.25 -36.84
C ASP A 37 -5.19 -15.10 -36.42
N ILE A 38 -4.52 -14.01 -36.81
CA ILE A 38 -3.13 -13.73 -36.40
C ILE A 38 -3.01 -13.65 -34.87
N ILE A 39 -3.94 -12.96 -34.21
CA ILE A 39 -3.94 -12.82 -32.76
C ILE A 39 -4.15 -14.18 -32.09
N ARG A 40 -5.12 -14.96 -32.57
CA ARG A 40 -5.44 -16.29 -32.03
C ARG A 40 -4.29 -17.27 -32.18
N ASP A 41 -3.65 -17.28 -33.34
CA ASP A 41 -2.67 -18.31 -33.72
C ASP A 41 -1.24 -17.94 -33.24
N SER A 42 -1.00 -16.69 -32.82
CA SER A 42 0.28 -16.23 -32.26
C SER A 42 0.35 -16.40 -30.75
N VAL A 43 1.26 -17.28 -30.29
CA VAL A 43 1.52 -17.49 -28.84
C VAL A 43 1.96 -16.19 -28.16
N LEU A 44 2.73 -15.33 -28.86
CA LEU A 44 3.17 -14.04 -28.35
C LEU A 44 1.99 -13.10 -28.06
N LEU A 45 1.05 -12.98 -29.00
CA LEU A 45 -0.10 -12.09 -28.84
C LEU A 45 -1.09 -12.64 -27.81
N GLN A 46 -1.28 -13.97 -27.76
CA GLN A 46 -2.07 -14.60 -26.71
C GLN A 46 -1.46 -14.37 -25.32
N TYR A 47 -0.14 -14.52 -25.19
CA TYR A 47 0.56 -14.24 -23.94
C TYR A 47 0.40 -12.79 -23.50
N HIS A 48 0.55 -11.83 -24.42
CA HIS A 48 0.34 -10.40 -24.14
C HIS A 48 -1.09 -10.08 -23.68
N LEU A 49 -2.10 -10.69 -24.32
CA LEU A 49 -3.50 -10.58 -23.87
C LEU A 49 -3.70 -11.15 -22.46
N GLU A 50 -3.09 -12.30 -22.16
CA GLU A 50 -3.22 -12.97 -20.87
C GLU A 50 -2.53 -12.21 -19.74
N LEU A 51 -1.35 -11.63 -20.00
CA LEU A 51 -0.67 -10.70 -19.09
C LEU A 51 -1.61 -9.55 -18.70
N GLY A 52 -2.15 -8.85 -19.70
CA GLY A 52 -3.08 -7.74 -19.48
C GLY A 52 -4.36 -8.15 -18.75
N ARG A 53 -4.89 -9.36 -19.01
CA ARG A 53 -6.06 -9.90 -18.28
C ARG A 53 -5.72 -10.21 -16.83
N CYS A 54 -4.54 -10.74 -16.56
CA CYS A 54 -4.13 -11.09 -15.19
C CYS A 54 -3.59 -9.90 -14.40
N GLY A 55 -3.55 -8.69 -14.98
CA GLY A 55 -2.94 -7.53 -14.33
C GLY A 55 -1.44 -7.71 -14.11
N MET A 56 -0.75 -8.33 -15.08
CA MET A 56 0.67 -8.68 -15.00
C MET A 56 1.44 -8.05 -16.16
N ASN A 57 2.71 -7.75 -15.94
CA ASN A 57 3.67 -7.34 -16.94
C ASN A 57 4.66 -8.47 -17.24
N ASP A 58 5.18 -8.48 -18.46
CA ASP A 58 6.21 -9.43 -18.87
C ASP A 58 7.51 -9.13 -18.13
N GLY A 59 8.14 -10.17 -17.55
CA GLY A 59 9.42 -10.06 -16.87
C GLY A 59 10.63 -9.86 -17.80
N PRO A 60 11.85 -9.74 -17.26
CA PRO A 60 13.07 -9.62 -18.07
C PRO A 60 13.28 -10.81 -19.03
N LEU A 61 14.20 -10.63 -19.98
CA LEU A 61 14.63 -11.69 -20.88
C LEU A 61 15.13 -12.90 -20.08
N SER A 62 14.67 -14.08 -20.45
CA SER A 62 14.98 -15.33 -19.76
C SER A 62 15.19 -16.46 -20.77
N THR A 63 15.65 -17.61 -20.29
CA THR A 63 15.76 -18.84 -21.09
C THR A 63 14.40 -19.48 -21.37
N LEU A 64 13.32 -19.02 -20.72
CA LEU A 64 11.98 -19.56 -20.92
C LEU A 64 11.41 -19.05 -22.24
N SER A 65 10.88 -19.98 -23.03
CA SER A 65 10.09 -19.67 -24.21
C SER A 65 8.80 -18.92 -23.81
N ILE A 66 8.25 -18.14 -24.74
CA ILE A 66 6.97 -17.44 -24.53
C ILE A 66 5.84 -18.42 -24.17
N LEU A 67 5.87 -19.64 -24.71
CA LEU A 67 4.92 -20.69 -24.37
C LEU A 67 5.02 -21.08 -22.88
N GLU A 68 6.23 -21.34 -22.39
CA GLU A 68 6.46 -21.69 -20.97
C GLU A 68 6.08 -20.54 -20.03
N ARG A 69 6.39 -19.29 -20.41
CA ARG A 69 5.98 -18.10 -19.63
C ARG A 69 4.46 -18.00 -19.54
N ARG A 70 3.77 -18.25 -20.65
CA ARG A 70 2.31 -18.27 -20.74
C ARG A 70 1.69 -19.35 -19.86
N GLU A 71 2.19 -20.58 -19.94
CA GLU A 71 1.71 -21.70 -19.10
C GLU A 71 1.88 -21.41 -17.61
N ARG A 72 3.03 -20.87 -17.21
CA ARG A 72 3.30 -20.47 -15.82
C ARG A 72 2.38 -19.34 -15.34
N LEU A 73 2.09 -18.37 -16.20
CA LEU A 73 1.18 -17.25 -15.89
C LEU A 73 -0.23 -17.76 -15.63
N LEU A 74 -0.74 -18.62 -16.51
CA LEU A 74 -2.08 -19.20 -16.37
C LEU A 74 -2.17 -20.05 -15.10
N ALA A 75 -1.18 -20.91 -14.85
CA ALA A 75 -1.11 -21.71 -13.62
C ALA A 75 -1.06 -20.83 -12.36
N HIS A 76 -0.32 -19.71 -12.41
CA HIS A 76 -0.21 -18.77 -11.30
C HIS A 76 -1.55 -18.09 -11.01
N ASN A 77 -2.24 -17.62 -12.06
CA ASN A 77 -3.56 -17.02 -11.95
C ASN A 77 -4.59 -18.03 -11.40
N ASP A 78 -4.57 -19.26 -11.89
CA ASP A 78 -5.48 -20.31 -11.44
C ASP A 78 -5.21 -20.73 -9.98
N ALA A 79 -3.94 -20.78 -9.57
CA ALA A 79 -3.55 -21.04 -8.18
C ALA A 79 -4.11 -19.98 -7.23
N TRP A 80 -3.95 -18.69 -7.53
CA TRP A 80 -4.55 -17.60 -6.75
C TRP A 80 -6.07 -17.63 -6.80
N LYS A 81 -6.66 -17.93 -7.96
CA LYS A 81 -8.12 -17.99 -8.09
C LYS A 81 -8.75 -19.10 -7.25
N SER A 82 -8.07 -20.23 -7.13
CA SER A 82 -8.56 -21.40 -6.38
C SER A 82 -7.94 -21.52 -4.98
N LEU A 83 -7.08 -20.58 -4.58
CA LEU A 83 -6.25 -20.61 -3.37
C LEU A 83 -5.52 -21.96 -3.21
N ARG A 84 -4.96 -22.47 -4.31
CA ARG A 84 -4.21 -23.73 -4.35
C ARG A 84 -2.71 -23.47 -4.28
N TRP A 85 -2.12 -23.83 -3.14
CA TRP A 85 -0.70 -23.62 -2.86
C TRP A 85 0.15 -24.83 -3.27
N SER A 86 1.34 -24.57 -3.81
CA SER A 86 2.29 -25.63 -4.16
C SER A 86 3.04 -26.19 -2.94
N ALA A 87 3.12 -25.43 -1.84
CA ALA A 87 3.79 -25.83 -0.61
C ALA A 87 3.26 -25.04 0.59
N CYS A 88 3.34 -25.64 1.77
CA CYS A 88 3.19 -24.97 3.06
C CYS A 88 4.51 -25.13 3.81
N LEU A 89 5.21 -24.03 4.06
CA LEU A 89 6.57 -24.05 4.62
C LEU A 89 6.57 -23.42 6.01
N ASN A 90 7.20 -24.08 6.98
CA ASN A 90 7.59 -23.40 8.21
C ASN A 90 8.89 -22.63 7.94
N VAL A 91 8.80 -21.31 7.97
CA VAL A 91 9.89 -20.41 7.58
C VAL A 91 10.96 -20.30 8.67
N LEU A 92 10.57 -20.00 9.91
CA LEU A 92 11.49 -19.82 11.04
C LEU A 92 10.79 -20.16 12.35
N ASN A 93 11.49 -20.90 13.21
CA ASN A 93 11.11 -21.09 14.60
C ASN A 93 11.99 -20.18 15.47
N PHE A 94 11.42 -19.10 16.00
CA PHE A 94 12.12 -18.27 16.97
C PHE A 94 11.98 -18.87 18.36
N PRO A 95 13.05 -18.97 19.16
CA PRO A 95 12.90 -19.26 20.58
C PRO A 95 12.01 -18.19 21.23
N ASP A 96 11.16 -18.61 22.17
CA ASP A 96 10.06 -17.87 22.82
C ASP A 96 10.43 -16.50 23.47
N HIS A 97 11.68 -16.04 23.37
CA HIS A 97 12.22 -14.87 24.06
C HIS A 97 12.89 -13.84 23.13
N GLY A 98 12.94 -14.10 21.82
CA GLY A 98 13.45 -13.16 20.83
C GLY A 98 12.39 -12.15 20.38
N TYR A 99 12.58 -10.87 20.70
CA TYR A 99 11.73 -9.80 20.16
C TYR A 99 12.16 -9.47 18.72
N TYR A 100 11.50 -10.10 17.75
CA TYR A 100 11.69 -9.81 16.32
C TYR A 100 10.54 -8.98 15.77
N GLU A 101 10.88 -7.85 15.15
CA GLU A 101 9.97 -7.10 14.30
C GLU A 101 10.00 -7.69 12.88
N ALA A 102 8.87 -8.28 12.47
CA ALA A 102 8.71 -8.90 11.16
C ALA A 102 8.08 -7.90 10.17
N ASN A 103 8.60 -7.86 8.94
CA ASN A 103 8.01 -7.14 7.81
C ASN A 103 8.13 -7.97 6.53
N ILE A 104 7.28 -7.68 5.54
CA ILE A 104 7.51 -8.12 4.15
C ILE A 104 7.94 -6.93 3.31
N ALA A 105 9.02 -7.09 2.57
CA ALA A 105 9.58 -6.09 1.67
C ALA A 105 9.29 -6.50 0.21
N PRO A 106 9.46 -5.56 -0.76
CA PRO A 106 9.37 -5.86 -2.18
C PRO A 106 10.13 -7.13 -2.58
N GLY A 107 9.58 -7.87 -3.53
CA GLY A 107 10.17 -9.15 -3.99
C GLY A 107 9.92 -10.34 -3.07
N GLY A 108 9.01 -10.21 -2.10
CA GLY A 108 8.65 -11.32 -1.20
C GLY A 108 9.75 -11.66 -0.20
N ILE A 109 10.50 -10.65 0.26
CA ILE A 109 11.52 -10.81 1.29
C ILE A 109 10.92 -10.55 2.67
N LEU A 110 10.90 -11.57 3.51
CA LEU A 110 10.59 -11.43 4.93
C LEU A 110 11.83 -10.95 5.67
N THR A 111 11.68 -9.88 6.43
CA THR A 111 12.74 -9.34 7.29
C THR A 111 12.36 -9.51 8.75
N PHE A 112 13.27 -10.01 9.57
CA PHE A 112 13.10 -10.14 11.02
C PHE A 112 14.22 -9.36 11.70
N VAL A 113 13.89 -8.20 12.25
CA VAL A 113 14.85 -7.30 12.89
C VAL A 113 14.87 -7.53 14.40
N SER A 114 16.05 -7.78 14.97
CA SER A 114 16.26 -7.85 16.42
C SER A 114 17.20 -6.75 16.87
N SER A 115 16.67 -5.74 17.56
CA SER A 115 17.46 -4.67 18.17
C SER A 115 18.36 -5.20 19.29
N ARG A 116 17.89 -6.20 20.05
CA ARG A 116 18.66 -6.82 21.14
C ARG A 116 19.90 -7.55 20.62
N GLU A 117 19.73 -8.30 19.54
CA GLU A 117 20.79 -9.13 18.97
C GLU A 117 21.57 -8.39 17.87
N ARG A 118 21.16 -7.15 17.54
CA ARG A 118 21.72 -6.31 16.48
C ARG A 118 21.84 -7.06 15.16
N ARG A 119 20.81 -7.84 14.84
CA ARG A 119 20.79 -8.66 13.62
C ARG A 119 19.50 -8.50 12.85
N ILE A 120 19.60 -8.75 11.55
CA ILE A 120 18.46 -8.83 10.65
C ILE A 120 18.54 -10.17 9.93
N ILE A 121 17.48 -10.96 10.01
CA ILE A 121 17.34 -12.21 9.27
C ILE A 121 16.43 -11.94 8.07
N PHE A 122 16.84 -12.43 6.91
CA PHE A 122 16.12 -12.30 5.65
C PHE A 122 15.70 -13.68 5.15
N VAL A 123 14.45 -13.79 4.69
CA VAL A 123 13.95 -14.98 4.00
C VAL A 123 13.29 -14.58 2.70
N GLN A 124 13.85 -15.05 1.59
CA GLN A 124 13.23 -14.97 0.28
C GLN A 124 12.21 -16.08 0.12
N ILE A 125 10.94 -15.70 -0.04
CA ILE A 125 9.84 -16.63 -0.25
C ILE A 125 10.01 -17.29 -1.64
N PRO A 126 10.01 -18.63 -1.73
CA PRO A 126 10.12 -19.32 -3.01
C PRO A 126 8.83 -19.21 -3.83
N SER A 127 8.97 -19.26 -5.16
CA SER A 127 7.85 -19.40 -6.09
C SER A 127 8.25 -20.28 -7.27
N ASN A 128 7.67 -21.48 -7.34
CA ASN A 128 7.96 -22.44 -8.41
C ASN A 128 7.55 -21.92 -9.79
N LEU A 129 6.38 -21.30 -9.87
CA LEU A 129 5.82 -20.79 -11.13
C LEU A 129 6.62 -19.60 -11.66
N ARG A 130 7.18 -18.79 -10.76
CA ARG A 130 8.05 -17.65 -11.12
C ARG A 130 9.55 -17.98 -11.13
N GLY A 131 9.93 -19.21 -10.77
CA GLY A 131 11.34 -19.63 -10.73
C GLY A 131 12.15 -18.96 -9.61
N ILE A 132 11.51 -18.49 -8.55
CA ILE A 132 12.15 -17.80 -7.44
C ILE A 132 12.61 -18.85 -6.41
N PRO A 133 13.92 -18.95 -6.10
CA PRO A 133 14.42 -19.91 -5.13
C PRO A 133 14.16 -19.42 -3.70
N MET A 134 14.07 -20.37 -2.77
CA MET A 134 14.14 -20.05 -1.34
C MET A 134 15.58 -19.68 -1.00
N ARG A 135 15.77 -18.56 -0.30
CA ARG A 135 17.06 -18.15 0.25
C ARG A 135 16.87 -17.62 1.66
N GLN A 136 17.84 -17.88 2.52
CA GLN A 136 17.89 -17.33 3.86
C GLN A 136 19.31 -16.87 4.15
N TRP A 137 19.44 -15.66 4.68
CA TRP A 137 20.70 -15.11 5.13
C TRP A 137 20.46 -14.17 6.30
N GLU A 138 21.52 -13.80 7.00
CA GLU A 138 21.45 -12.87 8.13
C GLU A 138 22.60 -11.88 8.08
N LEU A 139 22.36 -10.69 8.61
CA LEU A 139 23.36 -9.66 8.78
C LEU A 139 23.46 -9.27 10.25
N SER A 140 24.69 -9.19 10.75
CA SER A 140 25.00 -8.63 12.07
C SER A 140 25.48 -7.20 11.90
N LEU A 141 24.95 -6.30 12.73
CA LEU A 141 25.18 -4.86 12.63
C LEU A 141 26.03 -4.38 13.81
N SER A 142 26.92 -3.42 13.54
CA SER A 142 27.75 -2.78 14.57
C SER A 142 26.94 -1.82 15.46
N PHE A 143 25.75 -1.43 15.03
CA PHE A 143 24.82 -0.53 15.71
C PHE A 143 23.49 -1.22 16.04
N VAL A 144 22.65 -0.58 16.84
CA VAL A 144 21.31 -1.09 17.18
C VAL A 144 20.33 -0.70 16.08
N PRO A 145 19.78 -1.65 15.30
CA PRO A 145 18.84 -1.33 14.24
C PRO A 145 17.48 -0.94 14.83
N HIS A 146 16.85 0.03 14.18
CA HIS A 146 15.46 0.40 14.37
C HIS A 146 14.66 0.01 13.13
N ALA A 147 13.55 -0.70 13.33
CA ALA A 147 12.66 -1.17 12.26
C ALA A 147 11.53 -0.16 11.99
N PRO A 148 10.92 -0.16 10.78
CA PRO A 148 11.24 -1.01 9.63
C PRO A 148 12.50 -0.56 8.86
N CYS A 149 13.17 -1.50 8.21
CA CYS A 149 14.20 -1.21 7.20
C CYS A 149 13.58 -1.17 5.80
N ALA A 150 14.23 -0.48 4.86
CA ALA A 150 13.89 -0.53 3.44
C ALA A 150 14.98 -1.27 2.68
N LEU A 151 14.63 -2.02 1.64
CA LEU A 151 15.59 -2.79 0.85
C LEU A 151 15.16 -2.86 -0.61
N ASP A 152 16.14 -3.04 -1.49
CA ASP A 152 15.94 -3.37 -2.90
C ASP A 152 16.98 -4.42 -3.31
N LEU A 153 16.47 -5.58 -3.73
CA LEU A 153 17.26 -6.75 -4.07
C LEU A 153 18.01 -6.56 -5.40
N SER A 154 17.47 -5.81 -6.36
CA SER A 154 18.12 -5.62 -7.67
C SER A 154 19.36 -4.74 -7.58
N GLU A 155 19.37 -3.83 -6.61
CA GLU A 155 20.48 -2.90 -6.35
C GLU A 155 21.37 -3.37 -5.19
N ASP A 156 21.13 -4.56 -4.62
CA ASP A 156 21.82 -5.07 -3.43
C ASP A 156 21.87 -4.07 -2.26
N ILE A 157 20.78 -3.34 -2.00
CA ILE A 157 20.76 -2.25 -1.01
C ILE A 157 19.83 -2.54 0.16
N LEU A 158 20.29 -2.16 1.35
CA LEU A 158 19.59 -2.17 2.61
C LEU A 158 19.76 -0.81 3.30
N VAL A 159 18.66 -0.17 3.64
CA VAL A 159 18.62 1.11 4.36
C VAL A 159 18.06 0.88 5.77
N VAL A 160 18.87 1.13 6.78
CA VAL A 160 18.53 0.89 8.20
C VAL A 160 18.72 2.15 9.01
N SER A 161 17.70 2.54 9.78
CA SER A 161 17.86 3.58 10.81
C SER A 161 18.53 3.03 12.06
N GLN A 162 19.50 3.76 12.59
CA GLN A 162 20.07 3.50 13.90
C GLN A 162 19.17 4.04 15.00
N GLN A 163 18.94 3.23 16.04
CA GLN A 163 18.15 3.64 17.20
C GLN A 163 18.78 4.87 17.91
N ASN A 164 17.95 5.78 18.39
CA ASN A 164 18.28 7.03 19.12
C ASN A 164 18.92 8.16 18.30
N GLU A 165 19.71 7.85 17.28
CA GLU A 165 20.36 8.88 16.44
C GLU A 165 19.59 9.17 15.15
N PHE A 166 18.72 8.25 14.72
CA PHE A 166 17.99 8.31 13.44
C PHE A 166 18.91 8.43 12.20
N ASN A 167 20.20 8.18 12.38
CA ASN A 167 21.16 8.04 11.29
C ASN A 167 20.76 6.88 10.39
N LEU A 168 20.69 7.13 9.08
CA LEU A 168 20.46 6.08 8.09
C LEU A 168 21.78 5.50 7.62
N HIS A 169 21.87 4.17 7.67
CA HIS A 169 22.97 3.40 7.14
C HIS A 169 22.56 2.78 5.81
N PHE A 170 23.34 3.05 4.77
CA PHE A 170 23.21 2.46 3.44
C PHE A 170 24.18 1.30 3.33
N LEU A 171 23.66 0.08 3.39
CA LEU A 171 24.43 -1.16 3.44
C LEU A 171 24.16 -2.01 2.19
N SER A 172 25.14 -2.81 1.81
CA SER A 172 24.93 -3.91 0.87
C SER A 172 24.06 -4.98 1.53
N LEU A 173 22.99 -5.38 0.87
CA LEU A 173 22.03 -6.36 1.39
C LEU A 173 22.65 -7.77 1.50
N SER A 174 23.61 -8.09 0.63
CA SER A 174 24.32 -9.37 0.60
C SER A 174 25.47 -9.43 1.62
N THR A 175 26.17 -8.32 1.88
CA THR A 175 27.40 -8.33 2.71
C THR A 175 27.27 -7.59 4.06
N GLY A 176 26.28 -6.71 4.21
CA GLY A 176 26.13 -5.84 5.38
C GLY A 176 27.18 -4.73 5.52
N LYS A 177 28.07 -4.57 4.54
CA LYS A 177 29.07 -3.50 4.50
C LYS A 177 28.47 -2.20 3.93
N PRO A 178 29.09 -1.02 4.13
CA PRO A 178 28.65 0.21 3.46
C PRO A 178 28.50 0.00 1.95
N HIS A 179 27.38 0.46 1.40
CA HIS A 179 27.05 0.26 0.01
C HIS A 179 27.99 1.08 -0.90
N PRO A 180 28.66 0.48 -1.91
CA PRO A 180 29.71 1.13 -2.68
C PRO A 180 29.24 2.32 -3.53
N LEU A 181 27.97 2.30 -3.95
CA LEU A 181 27.36 3.40 -4.73
C LEU A 181 26.69 4.46 -3.86
N ALA A 182 26.58 4.25 -2.54
CA ALA A 182 25.96 5.26 -1.70
C ALA A 182 26.88 6.47 -1.66
N ALA A 183 26.32 7.66 -1.88
CA ALA A 183 27.04 8.88 -1.57
C ALA A 183 27.47 8.81 -0.10
N ASP A 184 28.65 9.35 0.22
CA ASP A 184 29.06 9.54 1.61
C ASP A 184 27.89 10.15 2.38
N PRO A 185 27.59 9.64 3.58
CA PRO A 185 26.33 9.91 4.24
C PRO A 185 26.08 11.42 4.26
N PRO A 186 25.03 11.92 3.58
CA PRO A 186 24.72 13.34 3.66
C PRO A 186 24.51 13.63 5.14
N LEU A 187 25.36 14.52 5.66
CA LEU A 187 25.40 14.92 7.06
C LEU A 187 23.96 15.06 7.56
N TYR A 188 23.55 14.14 8.42
CA TYR A 188 22.33 14.34 9.17
C TYR A 188 22.60 15.56 10.04
N ASP A 189 21.71 16.55 9.96
CA ASP A 189 21.63 17.54 11.03
C ASP A 189 21.42 16.71 12.31
N PRO A 190 22.35 16.74 13.28
CA PRO A 190 22.17 15.98 14.51
C PRO A 190 20.90 16.50 15.16
N LEU A 191 19.82 15.73 15.05
CA LEU A 191 18.58 16.06 15.70
C LEU A 191 18.86 16.01 17.21
N PRO A 192 18.41 17.00 17.99
CA PRO A 192 18.65 17.00 19.43
C PRO A 192 18.13 15.67 20.01
N PRO A 193 18.90 15.03 20.91
CA PRO A 193 18.49 13.79 21.53
C PRO A 193 17.18 14.03 22.28
N PHE A 194 16.11 13.38 21.85
CA PHE A 194 14.79 13.52 22.46
C PHE A 194 14.43 12.30 23.28
N HIS A 195 13.78 12.54 24.41
CA HIS A 195 13.37 11.51 25.37
C HIS A 195 12.06 10.79 25.01
N GLN A 196 11.53 10.98 23.80
CA GLN A 196 10.27 10.36 23.36
C GLN A 196 10.45 9.59 22.05
N ILE A 197 9.67 8.51 21.91
CA ILE A 197 9.69 7.58 20.78
C ILE A 197 9.20 8.31 19.52
N THR A 198 10.10 8.88 18.71
CA THR A 198 9.75 9.34 17.37
C THR A 198 9.75 8.17 16.38
N HIS A 199 8.61 7.95 15.73
CA HIS A 199 8.48 6.95 14.68
C HIS A 199 9.18 7.43 13.40
N VAL A 200 10.08 6.60 12.89
CA VAL A 200 10.71 6.80 11.57
C VAL A 200 10.08 5.85 10.57
N ARG A 201 9.69 6.38 9.41
CA ARG A 201 9.35 5.59 8.23
C ARG A 201 10.41 5.81 7.16
N ILE A 202 10.89 4.71 6.60
CA ILE A 202 11.82 4.70 5.48
C ILE A 202 11.08 4.07 4.30
N SER A 203 11.15 4.72 3.14
CA SER A 203 10.70 4.16 1.87
C SER A 203 11.86 4.26 0.88
N LEU A 204 11.96 3.28 -0.01
CA LEU A 204 13.01 3.20 -1.03
C LEU A 204 12.34 2.83 -2.35
N ALA A 205 12.76 3.50 -3.42
CA ALA A 205 12.42 3.13 -4.78
C ALA A 205 13.56 3.54 -5.73
N GLN A 206 14.20 2.55 -6.36
CA GLN A 206 15.33 2.78 -7.27
C GLN A 206 16.43 3.63 -6.59
N ASN A 207 16.74 4.80 -7.15
CA ASN A 207 17.76 5.71 -6.64
C ASN A 207 17.26 6.63 -5.51
N HIS A 208 15.98 6.59 -5.14
CA HIS A 208 15.39 7.55 -4.21
C HIS A 208 15.08 6.91 -2.86
N VAL A 209 15.48 7.59 -1.79
CA VAL A 209 15.05 7.28 -0.42
C VAL A 209 14.19 8.41 0.11
N ALA A 210 13.12 8.02 0.79
CA ALA A 210 12.31 8.91 1.59
C ALA A 210 12.42 8.53 3.06
N MET A 211 12.64 9.51 3.91
CA MET A 211 12.63 9.35 5.35
C MET A 211 11.64 10.36 5.94
N LEU A 212 10.68 9.83 6.69
CA LEU A 212 9.72 10.61 7.45
C LEU A 212 9.95 10.36 8.93
N ILE A 213 10.37 11.40 9.65
CA ILE A 213 10.42 11.44 11.10
C ILE A 213 9.16 12.14 11.55
N ARG A 214 8.29 11.39 12.24
CA ARG A 214 7.00 11.91 12.71
C ARG A 214 7.18 13.19 13.54
N ASP A 215 6.25 14.13 13.36
CA ASP A 215 6.16 15.43 14.03
C ASP A 215 7.39 16.34 13.82
N ARG A 216 8.22 16.05 12.81
CA ARG A 216 9.48 16.74 12.60
C ARG A 216 9.76 17.05 11.15
N LYS A 217 10.05 16.03 10.34
CA LYS A 217 10.75 16.24 9.07
C LYS A 217 10.47 15.12 8.07
N LEU A 218 10.17 15.54 6.84
CA LEU A 218 10.14 14.70 5.66
C LEU A 218 11.32 15.08 4.77
N ARG A 219 12.16 14.10 4.43
CA ARG A 219 13.25 14.27 3.47
C ARG A 219 13.19 13.21 2.38
N VAL A 220 13.38 13.62 1.14
CA VAL A 220 13.51 12.76 -0.04
C VAL A 220 14.77 13.15 -0.79
N TRP A 221 15.60 12.18 -1.12
CA TRP A 221 16.86 12.42 -1.81
C TRP A 221 17.26 11.24 -2.68
N ASP A 222 18.12 11.51 -3.65
CA ASP A 222 18.82 10.47 -4.40
C ASP A 222 20.00 9.96 -3.54
N TRP A 223 19.98 8.68 -3.19
CA TRP A 223 20.96 8.10 -2.27
C TRP A 223 22.33 7.83 -2.90
N LYS A 224 22.41 7.77 -4.24
CA LYS A 224 23.67 7.57 -4.97
C LYS A 224 24.44 8.87 -5.14
N THR A 225 23.72 9.98 -5.34
CA THR A 225 24.31 11.31 -5.57
C THR A 225 24.31 12.18 -4.32
N GLY A 226 23.48 11.86 -3.32
CA GLY A 226 23.26 12.69 -2.12
C GLY A 226 22.36 13.91 -2.38
N GLN A 227 21.81 14.06 -3.60
CA GLN A 227 21.00 15.22 -3.97
C GLN A 227 19.63 15.20 -3.27
N ILE A 228 19.38 16.18 -2.42
CA ILE A 228 18.09 16.35 -1.72
C ILE A 228 17.05 16.93 -2.68
N LEU A 229 15.95 16.21 -2.93
CA LEU A 229 14.86 16.62 -3.81
C LEU A 229 13.70 17.29 -3.06
N LEU A 230 13.47 16.88 -1.82
CA LEU A 230 12.43 17.43 -0.96
C LEU A 230 12.96 17.47 0.48
N ASP A 231 12.80 18.61 1.15
CA ASP A 231 13.11 18.76 2.57
C ASP A 231 12.06 19.68 3.20
N VAL A 232 11.13 19.10 3.95
CA VAL A 232 9.98 19.81 4.52
C VAL A 232 9.89 19.49 6.00
N ALA A 233 9.86 20.54 6.82
CA ALA A 233 9.42 20.42 8.21
C ALA A 233 7.90 20.37 8.23
N SER A 234 7.33 19.29 8.73
CA SER A 234 5.88 19.12 8.85
C SER A 234 5.58 18.31 10.09
N GLU A 235 4.67 18.86 10.90
CA GLU A 235 4.11 18.18 12.05
C GLU A 235 2.96 17.26 11.64
N ASN A 236 2.34 17.51 10.48
CA ASN A 236 1.15 16.80 10.03
C ASN A 236 1.41 15.66 9.05
N ALA A 237 2.62 15.50 8.51
CA ALA A 237 2.99 14.37 7.67
C ALA A 237 3.06 13.06 8.47
N GLN A 238 2.27 12.07 8.07
CA GLN A 238 2.13 10.83 8.85
C GLN A 238 2.59 9.58 8.11
N SER A 239 2.58 9.59 6.77
CA SER A 239 3.02 8.45 5.97
C SER A 239 3.43 8.83 4.55
N ILE A 240 4.31 8.04 3.96
CA ILE A 240 4.83 8.25 2.61
C ILE A 240 5.03 6.92 1.89
N SER A 241 4.76 6.90 0.59
CA SER A 241 5.06 5.76 -0.29
C SER A 241 5.47 6.26 -1.68
N PHE A 242 6.45 5.59 -2.29
CA PHE A 242 6.71 5.74 -3.71
C PHE A 242 5.65 5.01 -4.52
N ILE A 243 5.16 5.63 -5.58
CA ILE A 243 4.21 5.05 -6.53
C ILE A 243 4.83 5.12 -7.95
N PRO A 244 4.28 4.40 -8.95
CA PRO A 244 4.83 4.35 -10.30
C PRO A 244 4.99 5.73 -10.96
N GLU A 245 5.75 5.76 -12.05
CA GLU A 245 6.04 6.98 -12.84
C GLU A 245 6.81 8.06 -12.06
N ASN A 246 7.77 7.67 -11.22
CA ASN A 246 8.61 8.58 -10.45
C ASN A 246 7.81 9.54 -9.56
N ARG A 247 6.81 9.01 -8.84
CA ARG A 247 5.92 9.82 -8.00
C ARG A 247 6.00 9.40 -6.53
N ILE A 248 5.66 10.35 -5.67
CA ILE A 248 5.52 10.16 -4.23
C ILE A 248 4.10 10.48 -3.83
N LEU A 249 3.54 9.63 -2.95
CA LEU A 249 2.28 9.88 -2.27
C LEU A 249 2.54 10.05 -0.78
N LEU A 250 2.06 11.15 -0.22
CA LEU A 250 2.15 11.51 1.19
C LEU A 250 0.74 11.57 1.78
N ALA A 251 0.56 11.01 2.96
CA ALA A 251 -0.66 11.22 3.76
C ALA A 251 -0.38 12.22 4.88
N THR A 252 -1.22 13.25 4.95
CA THR A 252 -1.12 14.33 5.94
C THR A 252 -2.47 14.59 6.61
N ALA A 253 -2.43 14.97 7.89
CA ALA A 253 -3.62 15.43 8.61
C ALA A 253 -4.01 16.87 8.24
N CYS A 254 -3.10 17.63 7.63
CA CYS A 254 -3.28 19.03 7.23
C CYS A 254 -2.61 19.29 5.88
N ALA A 255 -3.36 19.74 4.89
CA ALA A 255 -2.85 20.00 3.54
C ALA A 255 -2.00 21.28 3.45
N ASP A 256 -2.21 22.26 4.33
CA ASP A 256 -1.51 23.56 4.31
C ASP A 256 0.01 23.41 4.45
N ASP A 257 0.50 22.39 5.17
CA ASP A 257 1.94 22.09 5.30
C ASP A 257 2.64 21.87 3.94
N PHE A 258 1.87 21.53 2.91
CA PHE A 258 2.37 21.14 1.59
C PHE A 258 1.83 21.99 0.44
N ALA A 259 0.93 22.91 0.73
CA ALA A 259 0.40 23.84 -0.26
C ALA A 259 1.38 25.00 -0.46
N ALA A 260 1.96 25.11 -1.66
CA ALA A 260 2.83 26.23 -2.01
C ALA A 260 2.08 27.57 -2.18
N GLU A 261 0.74 27.53 -2.24
CA GLU A 261 -0.12 28.68 -2.50
C GLU A 261 -1.01 28.99 -1.29
N ALA A 262 -1.13 30.27 -0.93
CA ALA A 262 -1.89 30.75 0.24
C ALA A 262 -3.41 30.49 0.17
N ASN A 263 -3.91 29.83 -0.86
CA ASN A 263 -5.32 29.57 -1.07
C ASN A 263 -5.53 28.10 -1.50
N THR A 264 -5.60 27.21 -0.52
CA THR A 264 -5.89 25.77 -0.69
C THR A 264 -7.34 25.48 -1.11
N ASN A 265 -8.05 26.47 -1.67
CA ASN A 265 -9.48 26.38 -2.02
C ASN A 265 -10.36 25.84 -0.87
N GLY A 266 -10.00 26.17 0.38
CA GLY A 266 -10.72 25.70 1.57
C GLY A 266 -10.32 24.31 2.09
N LEU A 267 -9.37 23.62 1.44
CA LEU A 267 -8.88 22.29 1.86
C LEU A 267 -7.73 22.32 2.87
N GLY A 268 -7.23 23.50 3.21
CA GLY A 268 -5.98 23.66 3.95
C GLY A 268 -5.87 22.90 5.26
N LYS A 269 -6.94 22.92 6.04
CA LYS A 269 -7.02 22.24 7.35
C LYS A 269 -7.55 20.81 7.26
N CYS A 270 -7.78 20.29 6.06
CA CYS A 270 -8.34 18.96 5.87
C CYS A 270 -7.22 17.91 5.74
N PRO A 271 -7.48 16.66 6.18
CA PRO A 271 -6.61 15.55 5.84
C PRO A 271 -6.58 15.35 4.33
N ALA A 272 -5.41 15.00 3.80
CA ALA A 272 -5.23 14.87 2.36
C ALA A 272 -4.17 13.82 2.00
N LEU A 273 -4.27 13.35 0.76
CA LEU A 273 -3.17 12.72 0.05
C LEU A 273 -2.49 13.75 -0.84
N VAL A 274 -1.21 13.98 -0.64
CA VAL A 274 -0.40 14.93 -1.40
C VAL A 274 0.51 14.15 -2.34
N MET A 275 0.50 14.49 -3.63
CA MET A 275 1.29 13.82 -4.65
C MET A 275 2.36 14.74 -5.21
N TYR A 276 3.59 14.22 -5.34
CA TYR A 276 4.72 14.90 -5.99
C TYR A 276 5.23 14.07 -7.17
N SER A 277 5.76 14.76 -8.19
CA SER A 277 6.58 14.15 -9.25
C SER A 277 8.06 14.40 -8.94
N LEU A 278 8.87 13.34 -8.89
CA LEU A 278 10.32 13.43 -8.69
C LEU A 278 11.00 14.14 -9.86
N ASP A 279 10.50 13.96 -11.08
CA ASP A 279 11.02 14.64 -12.27
C ASP A 279 10.80 16.16 -12.16
N GLN A 280 9.62 16.57 -11.69
CA GLN A 280 9.32 17.99 -11.43
C GLN A 280 10.14 18.54 -10.26
N LEU A 281 10.27 17.80 -9.15
CA LEU A 281 11.11 18.21 -8.01
C LEU A 281 12.56 18.43 -8.44
N SER A 282 13.11 17.51 -9.23
CA SER A 282 14.47 17.61 -9.77
C SER A 282 14.64 18.80 -10.72
N ALA A 283 13.59 19.17 -11.48
CA ALA A 283 13.60 20.35 -12.34
C ALA A 283 13.52 21.66 -11.54
N LEU A 284 12.62 21.75 -10.57
CA LEU A 284 12.43 22.92 -9.71
C LEU A 284 13.67 23.20 -8.87
N GLN A 285 14.29 22.16 -8.30
CA GLN A 285 15.53 22.30 -7.55
C GLN A 285 16.66 22.91 -8.42
N ARG A 286 16.82 22.46 -9.66
CA ARG A 286 17.81 23.03 -10.60
C ARG A 286 17.55 24.50 -10.92
N GLN A 287 16.30 24.94 -10.82
CA GLN A 287 15.88 26.32 -11.03
C GLN A 287 15.91 27.16 -9.75
N GLY A 288 16.23 26.56 -8.58
CA GLY A 288 16.14 27.23 -7.28
C GLY A 288 14.71 27.57 -6.87
N ALA A 289 13.71 26.91 -7.46
CA ALA A 289 12.30 27.10 -7.16
C ALA A 289 11.86 26.23 -5.98
N ALA A 290 10.84 26.67 -5.26
CA ALA A 290 10.26 25.90 -4.15
C ALA A 290 9.60 24.61 -4.66
N ALA A 291 9.74 23.53 -3.89
CA ALA A 291 9.05 22.28 -4.16
C ALA A 291 7.52 22.48 -4.05
N ARG A 292 6.77 21.98 -5.03
CA ARG A 292 5.31 22.02 -5.02
C ARG A 292 4.71 20.67 -5.46
N PRO A 293 3.55 20.29 -4.91
CA PRO A 293 2.88 19.05 -5.31
C PRO A 293 2.21 19.20 -6.68
N ILE A 294 2.10 18.08 -7.40
CA ILE A 294 1.31 18.00 -8.65
C ILE A 294 -0.19 17.92 -8.35
N ALA A 295 -0.56 17.34 -7.22
CA ALA A 295 -1.95 17.29 -6.76
C ALA A 295 -2.09 17.09 -5.26
N VAL A 296 -3.25 17.51 -4.75
CA VAL A 296 -3.73 17.33 -3.39
C VAL A 296 -5.14 16.77 -3.46
N PHE A 297 -5.34 15.58 -2.89
CA PHE A 297 -6.61 14.87 -2.85
C PHE A 297 -7.18 14.98 -1.44
N ALA A 298 -8.33 15.63 -1.29
CA ALA A 298 -9.00 15.75 -0.01
C ALA A 298 -9.48 14.38 0.49
N LEU A 299 -9.35 14.11 1.79
CA LEU A 299 -9.89 12.94 2.47
C LEU A 299 -11.08 13.34 3.34
N GLU A 300 -12.13 12.54 3.34
CA GLU A 300 -13.31 12.78 4.17
C GLU A 300 -13.63 11.53 5.01
N PHE A 301 -13.71 11.71 6.33
CA PHE A 301 -13.94 10.60 7.27
C PHE A 301 -15.31 10.66 7.96
N GLY A 302 -16.06 11.74 7.75
CA GLY A 302 -17.28 12.13 8.47
C GLY A 302 -17.06 13.40 9.30
N TYR A 303 -18.12 14.18 9.51
CA TYR A 303 -18.06 15.50 10.16
C TYR A 303 -17.50 15.46 11.59
N ASP A 304 -17.75 14.37 12.31
CA ASP A 304 -17.37 14.25 13.72
C ASP A 304 -16.10 13.41 13.93
N ILE A 305 -15.37 13.06 12.86
CA ILE A 305 -14.16 12.22 12.98
C ILE A 305 -12.91 13.08 12.81
N ILE A 306 -12.12 13.16 13.88
CA ILE A 306 -10.79 13.79 13.86
C ILE A 306 -9.76 12.70 13.55
N PRO A 307 -9.07 12.75 12.38
CA PRO A 307 -8.02 11.79 12.07
C PRO A 307 -6.82 11.98 13.01
N VAL A 308 -6.38 10.89 13.61
CA VAL A 308 -5.23 10.86 14.53
C VAL A 308 -4.03 10.19 13.87
N HIS A 309 -4.30 9.14 13.09
CA HIS A 309 -3.24 8.40 12.40
C HIS A 309 -3.66 7.99 10.99
N LEU A 310 -2.79 8.31 10.02
CA LEU A 310 -2.85 7.97 8.61
C LEU A 310 -1.59 7.17 8.28
N ALA A 311 -1.76 5.94 7.82
CA ALA A 311 -0.68 5.06 7.39
C ALA A 311 -0.95 4.54 5.98
N LEU A 312 -0.09 4.94 5.04
CA LEU A 312 -0.07 4.41 3.69
C LEU A 312 0.64 3.06 3.69
N HIS A 313 0.00 2.09 3.07
CA HIS A 313 0.52 0.76 2.79
C HIS A 313 0.46 0.55 1.29
N TYR A 314 1.61 0.72 0.65
CA TYR A 314 1.85 0.46 -0.76
C TYR A 314 3.34 0.18 -0.96
N HIS A 315 3.66 -0.84 -1.75
CA HIS A 315 5.02 -1.19 -2.10
C HIS A 315 5.18 -1.19 -3.61
N LEU A 316 6.08 -0.34 -4.10
CA LEU A 316 6.39 -0.27 -5.52
C LEU A 316 7.26 -1.48 -5.92
N ASN A 317 6.63 -2.51 -6.47
CA ASN A 317 7.30 -3.74 -6.93
C ASN A 317 7.74 -3.62 -8.41
N ILE A 318 8.61 -2.66 -8.74
CA ILE A 318 9.20 -2.63 -10.07
C ILE A 318 10.47 -3.48 -10.04
N HIS A 319 10.39 -4.69 -10.59
CA HIS A 319 11.53 -5.58 -10.82
C HIS A 319 12.48 -5.72 -9.62
N PRO A 320 12.00 -6.14 -8.43
CA PRO A 320 12.86 -6.23 -7.25
C PRO A 320 13.96 -7.30 -7.39
N TYR A 321 13.95 -8.12 -8.45
CA TYR A 321 14.90 -9.22 -8.58
C TYR A 321 16.13 -8.82 -9.42
N PRO A 322 17.34 -9.29 -9.05
CA PRO A 322 18.51 -9.17 -9.91
C PRO A 322 18.25 -9.80 -11.28
N HIS A 323 18.92 -9.31 -12.33
CA HIS A 323 18.81 -9.87 -13.69
C HIS A 323 19.12 -11.38 -13.77
N GLU A 324 19.86 -11.93 -12.80
CA GLU A 324 20.14 -13.36 -12.69
C GLU A 324 18.91 -14.21 -12.36
N VAL A 325 17.93 -13.64 -11.65
CA VAL A 325 16.66 -14.30 -11.32
C VAL A 325 15.65 -13.86 -12.37
N ALA A 326 15.59 -14.61 -13.48
CA ALA A 326 14.78 -14.28 -14.64
C ALA A 326 13.28 -14.61 -14.40
N VAL A 327 12.64 -13.81 -13.55
CA VAL A 327 11.22 -13.93 -13.22
C VAL A 327 10.38 -13.72 -14.48
N PRO A 328 9.46 -14.64 -14.85
CA PRO A 328 8.76 -14.58 -16.14
C PRO A 328 7.68 -13.51 -16.21
N PHE A 329 7.12 -13.06 -15.09
CA PHE A 329 6.10 -12.03 -15.02
C PHE A 329 6.00 -11.45 -13.60
N PHE A 330 5.42 -10.25 -13.47
CA PHE A 330 5.22 -9.57 -12.19
C PHE A 330 3.97 -8.69 -12.24
N SER A 331 3.47 -8.29 -11.07
CA SER A 331 2.22 -7.53 -10.99
C SER A 331 2.33 -6.16 -11.67
N ALA A 332 1.40 -5.86 -12.56
CA ALA A 332 1.32 -4.57 -13.25
C ALA A 332 0.75 -3.52 -12.29
N PRO A 333 1.42 -2.36 -12.11
CA PRO A 333 0.94 -1.35 -11.18
C PRO A 333 -0.45 -0.78 -11.49
N THR A 334 -0.90 -0.87 -12.75
CA THR A 334 -2.20 -0.37 -13.20
C THR A 334 -3.41 -1.01 -12.52
N ASP A 335 -3.24 -2.20 -11.94
CA ASP A 335 -4.29 -2.91 -11.21
C ASP A 335 -4.02 -2.96 -9.69
N HIS A 336 -3.00 -2.24 -9.20
CA HIS A 336 -2.69 -2.21 -7.77
C HIS A 336 -3.69 -1.36 -6.98
N LEU A 337 -3.86 -1.72 -5.71
CA LEU A 337 -4.49 -0.90 -4.70
C LEU A 337 -3.44 -0.19 -3.84
N ILE A 338 -3.85 0.89 -3.19
CA ILE A 338 -3.21 1.50 -2.04
C ILE A 338 -4.14 1.28 -0.85
N ALA A 339 -3.61 0.84 0.28
CA ALA A 339 -4.37 0.78 1.53
C ALA A 339 -3.96 1.95 2.43
N LEU A 340 -4.88 2.87 2.68
CA LEU A 340 -4.70 3.93 3.67
C LEU A 340 -5.41 3.52 4.95
N GLN A 341 -4.65 3.14 5.96
CA GLN A 341 -5.18 2.88 7.28
C GLN A 341 -5.40 4.21 8.02
N VAL A 342 -6.60 4.37 8.56
CA VAL A 342 -7.06 5.58 9.25
C VAL A 342 -7.50 5.20 10.65
N THR A 343 -6.94 5.88 11.63
CA THR A 343 -7.45 5.89 13.01
C THR A 343 -7.93 7.29 13.32
N GLY A 344 -9.19 7.42 13.74
CA GLY A 344 -9.79 8.68 14.13
C GLY A 344 -10.42 8.60 15.52
N MET A 345 -10.71 9.76 16.09
CA MET A 345 -11.50 9.93 17.31
C MET A 345 -12.78 10.65 16.98
N LEU A 346 -13.85 10.36 17.73
CA LEU A 346 -15.04 11.21 17.68
C LEU A 346 -14.75 12.58 18.32
N ALA A 347 -15.25 13.64 17.69
CA ALA A 347 -15.06 15.02 18.14
C ALA A 347 -15.73 15.24 19.50
N ASP A 348 -16.96 14.73 19.67
CA ASP A 348 -17.77 14.85 20.89
C ASP A 348 -17.31 13.92 22.02
N ASP A 349 -16.80 12.74 21.68
CA ASP A 349 -16.23 11.79 22.65
C ASP A 349 -14.90 11.21 22.17
N ARG A 350 -13.82 11.89 22.54
CA ARG A 350 -12.43 11.48 22.25
C ARG A 350 -11.99 10.19 22.96
N SER A 351 -12.86 9.57 23.78
CA SER A 351 -12.63 8.23 24.31
C SER A 351 -12.90 7.15 23.27
N ILE A 352 -13.77 7.42 22.30
CA ILE A 352 -14.13 6.51 21.22
C ILE A 352 -13.13 6.67 20.08
N VAL A 353 -12.50 5.56 19.72
CA VAL A 353 -11.52 5.49 18.63
C VAL A 353 -12.07 4.57 17.55
N LEU A 354 -12.06 5.05 16.32
CA LEU A 354 -12.56 4.36 15.15
C LEU A 354 -11.42 4.07 14.18
N GLY A 355 -11.38 2.84 13.67
CA GLY A 355 -10.41 2.39 12.68
C GLY A 355 -11.11 2.00 11.40
N HIS A 356 -10.52 2.40 10.28
CA HIS A 356 -10.92 1.87 8.97
C HIS A 356 -9.73 1.89 8.02
N VAL A 357 -9.83 1.10 6.95
CA VAL A 357 -8.90 1.09 5.83
C VAL A 357 -9.63 1.58 4.60
N LEU A 358 -9.07 2.57 3.92
CA LEU A 358 -9.50 2.97 2.59
C LEU A 358 -8.67 2.20 1.56
N LEU A 359 -9.33 1.38 0.75
CA LEU A 359 -8.74 0.69 -0.39
C LEU A 359 -8.95 1.54 -1.63
N ILE A 360 -7.85 2.06 -2.17
CA ILE A 360 -7.81 3.07 -3.22
C ILE A 360 -7.17 2.45 -4.47
N PRO A 361 -7.90 2.28 -5.60
CA PRO A 361 -7.30 1.88 -6.87
C PRO A 361 -6.27 2.91 -7.33
N LEU A 362 -5.04 2.45 -7.57
CA LEU A 362 -3.95 3.33 -7.97
C LEU A 362 -4.29 4.06 -9.29
N VAL A 363 -4.87 3.34 -10.25
CA VAL A 363 -5.31 3.91 -11.54
C VAL A 363 -6.41 4.97 -11.36
N GLY A 364 -7.32 4.79 -10.40
CA GLY A 364 -8.35 5.78 -10.09
C GLY A 364 -7.70 7.08 -9.63
N LEU A 365 -6.78 6.97 -8.66
CA LEU A 365 -6.04 8.11 -8.13
C LEU A 365 -5.20 8.83 -9.20
N THR A 366 -4.44 8.09 -10.02
CA THR A 366 -3.53 8.70 -11.01
C THR A 366 -4.25 9.25 -12.24
N SER A 367 -5.47 8.79 -12.54
CA SER A 367 -6.28 9.29 -13.67
C SER A 367 -6.54 10.80 -13.60
N HIS A 368 -6.59 11.37 -12.40
CA HIS A 368 -6.80 12.80 -12.17
C HIS A 368 -5.58 13.68 -12.48
N ILE A 369 -4.39 13.09 -12.67
CA ILE A 369 -3.13 13.83 -12.85
C ILE A 369 -2.82 14.09 -14.33
N GLY A 370 -3.40 13.32 -15.26
CA GLY A 370 -3.06 13.39 -16.68
C GLY A 370 -1.61 12.99 -16.98
N SER A 371 -1.25 12.93 -18.26
CA SER A 371 0.10 12.53 -18.72
C SER A 371 1.10 13.69 -18.87
N THR A 372 0.64 14.94 -18.74
CA THR A 372 1.43 16.14 -19.04
C THR A 372 2.05 16.71 -17.77
N THR A 373 3.29 16.31 -17.50
CA THR A 373 4.20 16.96 -16.56
C THR A 373 4.78 18.23 -17.18
N VAL A 374 3.93 19.22 -17.46
CA VAL A 374 4.45 20.58 -17.65
C VAL A 374 5.03 21.01 -16.30
N THR A 375 6.35 21.23 -16.25
CA THR A 375 7.06 21.60 -15.03
C THR A 375 6.46 22.82 -14.33
N ASP A 376 5.71 23.63 -15.08
CA ASP A 376 5.02 24.84 -14.62
C ASP A 376 3.50 24.75 -14.37
N ALA A 377 2.92 23.55 -14.42
CA ALA A 377 1.50 23.41 -14.11
C ALA A 377 1.21 23.72 -12.62
N PRO A 378 0.10 24.42 -12.31
CA PRO A 378 -0.31 24.65 -10.93
C PRO A 378 -0.73 23.34 -10.25
N THR A 379 -0.64 23.32 -8.91
CA THR A 379 -1.10 22.19 -8.09
C THR A 379 -2.59 21.97 -8.30
N ARG A 380 -2.99 20.71 -8.55
CA ARG A 380 -4.41 20.34 -8.66
C ARG A 380 -5.01 20.01 -7.31
N TYR A 381 -6.04 20.73 -6.90
CA TYR A 381 -6.80 20.44 -5.68
C TYR A 381 -8.06 19.66 -6.06
N ILE A 382 -8.21 18.45 -5.51
CA ILE A 382 -9.25 17.48 -5.90
C ILE A 382 -10.10 17.16 -4.66
N PRO A 383 -11.35 17.68 -4.59
CA PRO A 383 -12.28 17.40 -3.50
C PRO A 383 -12.68 15.93 -3.41
N TRP A 384 -12.99 15.44 -2.21
CA TRP A 384 -13.35 14.02 -1.96
C TRP A 384 -14.45 13.51 -2.89
N ASN A 385 -15.53 14.27 -3.08
CA ASN A 385 -16.66 13.91 -3.95
C ASN A 385 -16.30 13.70 -5.43
N ASN A 386 -15.13 14.17 -5.87
CA ASN A 386 -14.68 14.01 -7.25
C ASN A 386 -13.83 12.75 -7.49
N TRP A 387 -13.38 12.06 -6.42
CA TRP A 387 -12.50 10.89 -6.56
C TRP A 387 -12.78 9.79 -5.52
N GLY A 388 -12.98 10.15 -4.26
CA GLY A 388 -13.08 9.23 -3.13
C GLY A 388 -14.47 8.60 -2.93
N SER A 389 -15.54 9.26 -3.36
CA SER A 389 -16.91 8.76 -3.15
C SER A 389 -17.36 7.66 -4.11
N ILE A 390 -16.58 7.36 -5.16
CA ILE A 390 -16.96 6.43 -6.24
C ILE A 390 -16.04 5.20 -6.25
N ASP A 391 -14.73 5.42 -6.25
CA ASP A 391 -13.76 4.35 -6.54
C ASP A 391 -13.01 3.84 -5.30
N VAL A 392 -13.36 4.30 -4.09
CA VAL A 392 -12.70 3.90 -2.84
C VAL A 392 -13.62 3.00 -2.02
N ARG A 393 -13.07 1.90 -1.50
CA ARG A 393 -13.79 1.04 -0.54
C ARG A 393 -13.31 1.28 0.88
N ARG A 394 -14.26 1.55 1.78
CA ARG A 394 -14.03 1.68 3.22
C ARG A 394 -14.25 0.32 3.88
N VAL A 395 -13.24 -0.16 4.61
CA VAL A 395 -13.29 -1.41 5.36
C VAL A 395 -13.13 -1.10 6.85
N PRO A 396 -14.07 -1.49 7.73
CA PRO A 396 -13.91 -1.30 9.17
C PRO A 396 -12.67 -2.01 9.71
N ASP A 397 -11.94 -1.36 10.63
CA ASP A 397 -10.88 -1.98 11.44
C ASP A 397 -11.22 -1.79 12.93
N PRO A 398 -12.17 -2.59 13.47
CA PRO A 398 -12.61 -2.47 14.86
C PRO A 398 -11.50 -2.81 15.88
N THR A 399 -10.41 -3.43 15.41
CA THR A 399 -9.30 -3.83 16.27
C THR A 399 -8.20 -2.77 16.40
N LEU A 400 -8.28 -1.67 15.64
CA LEU A 400 -7.34 -0.56 15.65
C LEU A 400 -5.89 -1.04 15.55
N SER A 401 -5.62 -1.99 14.65
CA SER A 401 -4.36 -2.71 14.71
C SER A 401 -3.25 -1.96 13.98
N GLY A 402 -2.23 -1.49 14.70
CA GLY A 402 -1.01 -0.91 14.11
C GLY A 402 -0.16 -1.87 13.24
N TYR A 403 -0.66 -3.08 12.96
CA TYR A 403 0.03 -4.14 12.21
C TYR A 403 -0.51 -4.35 10.79
N PHE A 404 -1.34 -3.45 10.25
CA PHE A 404 -1.85 -3.50 8.87
C PHE A 404 -0.78 -3.39 7.77
N ARG A 405 0.51 -3.36 8.13
CA ARG A 405 1.63 -3.01 7.24
C ARG A 405 1.71 -3.85 5.97
N HIS A 406 1.22 -5.10 6.00
CA HIS A 406 1.52 -6.11 4.98
C HIS A 406 0.31 -6.94 4.54
N ALA A 407 -0.91 -6.40 4.72
CA ALA A 407 -2.15 -7.07 4.34
C ALA A 407 -2.54 -6.85 2.87
N LEU A 408 -1.68 -6.20 2.07
CA LEU A 408 -1.94 -5.83 0.69
C LEU A 408 -0.80 -6.30 -0.22
N ALA A 409 -1.15 -6.95 -1.33
CA ALA A 409 -0.24 -7.28 -2.41
C ALA A 409 -0.94 -7.08 -3.76
N GLY A 410 -0.49 -6.09 -4.53
CA GLY A 410 -1.12 -5.73 -5.81
C GLY A 410 -2.61 -5.39 -5.62
N SER A 411 -3.50 -6.20 -6.19
CA SER A 411 -4.97 -6.05 -6.11
C SER A 411 -5.61 -6.88 -4.99
N GLN A 412 -4.82 -7.61 -4.21
CA GLN A 412 -5.31 -8.55 -3.21
C GLN A 412 -5.12 -7.98 -1.81
N PHE A 413 -6.12 -8.19 -0.96
CA PHE A 413 -6.18 -7.67 0.39
C PHE A 413 -6.66 -8.74 1.36
N ILE A 414 -6.00 -8.86 2.50
CA ILE A 414 -6.44 -9.72 3.60
C ILE A 414 -7.09 -8.83 4.66
N PRO A 415 -8.43 -8.78 4.77
CA PRO A 415 -9.06 -8.13 5.90
C PRO A 415 -8.69 -8.87 7.18
N ARG A 416 -8.64 -8.13 8.29
CA ARG A 416 -8.53 -8.77 9.58
C ARG A 416 -9.90 -9.30 10.01
N PRO A 417 -10.01 -10.51 10.57
CA PRO A 417 -11.25 -10.99 11.14
C PRO A 417 -11.75 -10.05 12.24
N GLU A 418 -13.07 -9.80 12.25
CA GLU A 418 -13.74 -8.91 13.20
C GLU A 418 -13.66 -9.44 14.64
N THR A 419 -13.51 -10.76 14.81
CA THR A 419 -13.45 -11.44 16.10
C THR A 419 -12.02 -11.70 16.54
N ARG A 420 -11.75 -11.59 17.85
CA ARG A 420 -10.46 -11.91 18.49
C ARG A 420 -10.20 -13.43 18.64
N ASP A 421 -11.08 -14.25 18.10
CA ASP A 421 -11.08 -15.70 18.26
C ASP A 421 -10.12 -16.38 17.27
N PHE A 422 -9.82 -17.66 17.54
CA PHE A 422 -9.04 -18.48 16.63
C PHE A 422 -9.75 -18.56 15.29
N VAL A 423 -9.07 -18.15 14.23
CA VAL A 423 -9.64 -18.22 12.89
C VAL A 423 -8.90 -19.32 12.15
N GLY A 424 -9.56 -20.47 11.99
CA GLY A 424 -9.09 -21.55 11.12
C GLY A 424 -9.20 -21.20 9.63
N VAL A 425 -9.50 -19.94 9.31
CA VAL A 425 -9.74 -19.44 7.97
C VAL A 425 -9.10 -18.04 7.84
N VAL A 426 -8.59 -17.72 6.66
CA VAL A 426 -8.16 -16.37 6.30
C VAL A 426 -8.97 -15.92 5.08
N ASP A 427 -9.68 -14.80 5.21
CA ASP A 427 -10.35 -14.20 4.07
C ASP A 427 -9.33 -13.51 3.16
N VAL A 428 -9.48 -13.70 1.85
CA VAL A 428 -8.69 -13.05 0.81
C VAL A 428 -9.66 -12.35 -0.12
N TRP A 429 -9.52 -11.04 -0.23
CA TRP A 429 -10.33 -10.19 -1.10
C TRP A 429 -9.51 -9.86 -2.33
N ASP A 430 -10.03 -10.18 -3.50
CA ASP A 430 -9.40 -9.93 -4.79
C ASP A 430 -10.18 -8.87 -5.57
N PHE A 431 -9.52 -7.75 -5.82
CA PHE A 431 -10.06 -6.61 -6.58
C PHE A 431 -9.58 -6.60 -8.04
N SER A 432 -8.93 -7.68 -8.50
CA SER A 432 -8.50 -7.79 -9.88
C SER A 432 -9.71 -7.68 -10.82
N ARG A 433 -9.54 -6.94 -11.93
CA ARG A 433 -10.60 -6.75 -12.92
C ARG A 433 -11.13 -8.06 -13.48
N THR A 434 -10.25 -9.05 -13.65
CA THR A 434 -10.63 -10.39 -14.10
C THR A 434 -11.39 -11.18 -13.04
N GLY A 435 -11.03 -11.06 -11.76
CA GLY A 435 -11.81 -11.65 -10.67
C GLY A 435 -13.23 -11.11 -10.66
N VAL A 436 -13.37 -9.79 -10.65
CA VAL A 436 -14.67 -9.10 -10.59
C VAL A 436 -15.55 -9.40 -11.82
N ALA A 437 -15.00 -9.40 -13.03
CA ALA A 437 -15.79 -9.55 -14.26
C ALA A 437 -16.39 -10.97 -14.46
N LEU A 438 -15.90 -11.99 -13.74
CA LEU A 438 -16.28 -13.38 -13.92
C LEU A 438 -17.35 -13.88 -12.93
N GLU A 439 -17.67 -13.11 -11.88
CA GLU A 439 -18.69 -13.48 -10.91
C GLU A 439 -19.96 -12.64 -11.04
N PRO A 440 -21.15 -13.26 -11.15
CA PRO A 440 -22.41 -12.54 -11.14
C PRO A 440 -22.68 -11.98 -9.74
N GLN A 441 -22.42 -10.69 -9.51
CA GLN A 441 -22.62 -10.08 -8.21
C GLN A 441 -24.08 -9.64 -7.97
N GLN A 442 -24.62 -10.04 -6.82
CA GLN A 442 -25.46 -9.16 -6.00
C GLN A 442 -24.48 -8.30 -5.18
N CYS A 443 -24.24 -7.04 -5.57
CA CYS A 443 -23.50 -6.11 -4.70
C CYS A 443 -24.19 -4.76 -4.68
N ASP A 444 -24.16 -4.11 -3.52
CA ASP A 444 -24.58 -2.72 -3.35
C ASP A 444 -23.86 -1.84 -4.37
N ARG A 445 -24.63 -1.02 -5.08
CA ARG A 445 -24.17 -0.20 -6.22
C ARG A 445 -23.12 0.87 -5.84
N GLU A 446 -22.72 0.97 -4.56
CA GLU A 446 -21.97 2.09 -4.00
C GLU A 446 -20.54 1.74 -3.55
N SER A 447 -20.02 0.52 -3.77
CA SER A 447 -18.66 0.15 -3.31
C SER A 447 -17.82 -0.56 -4.36
N LEU A 448 -16.48 -0.42 -4.25
CA LEU A 448 -15.51 -1.09 -5.14
C LEU A 448 -15.72 -2.62 -5.12
N PRO A 449 -16.06 -3.26 -6.26
CA PRO A 449 -16.38 -4.67 -6.30
C PRO A 449 -15.14 -5.53 -6.02
N CYS A 450 -15.33 -6.65 -5.32
CA CYS A 450 -14.29 -7.64 -5.09
C CYS A 450 -14.85 -9.05 -5.08
N VAL A 451 -13.98 -10.04 -5.32
CA VAL A 451 -14.27 -11.44 -5.05
C VAL A 451 -13.70 -11.80 -3.67
N GLN A 452 -14.51 -12.41 -2.82
CA GLN A 452 -14.08 -12.84 -1.48
C GLN A 452 -13.89 -14.35 -1.47
N LYS A 453 -12.76 -14.80 -0.92
CA LYS A 453 -12.42 -16.23 -0.82
C LYS A 453 -11.90 -16.56 0.56
N GLN A 454 -12.07 -17.80 0.96
CA GLN A 454 -11.68 -18.30 2.27
C GLN A 454 -10.56 -19.32 2.13
N LEU A 455 -9.40 -19.02 2.69
CA LEU A 455 -8.31 -19.96 2.84
C LEU A 455 -8.45 -20.70 4.16
N VAL A 456 -8.76 -21.99 4.12
CA VAL A 456 -8.75 -22.84 5.33
C VAL A 456 -7.31 -23.11 5.74
N LEU A 457 -6.99 -22.81 6.99
CA LEU A 457 -5.66 -23.03 7.56
C LEU A 457 -5.48 -24.48 8.02
N PRO A 458 -4.25 -25.01 8.01
CA PRO A 458 -3.95 -26.32 8.59
C PRO A 458 -4.38 -26.39 10.06
N SER A 459 -4.89 -27.56 10.48
CA SER A 459 -5.41 -27.78 11.83
C SER A 459 -4.37 -27.65 12.96
N GLN A 460 -3.09 -27.53 12.62
CA GLN A 460 -1.96 -27.40 13.55
C GLN A 460 -1.77 -25.96 14.06
N ILE A 461 -2.42 -24.98 13.41
CA ILE A 461 -2.37 -23.58 13.83
C ILE A 461 -3.42 -23.38 14.91
N GLU A 462 -3.00 -23.52 16.16
CA GLU A 462 -3.88 -23.46 17.34
C GLU A 462 -3.90 -22.08 18.02
N GLU A 463 -3.12 -21.12 17.52
CA GLU A 463 -2.94 -19.80 18.13
C GLU A 463 -3.65 -18.65 17.37
N ARG A 464 -3.70 -17.46 17.99
CA ARG A 464 -4.06 -16.24 17.26
C ARG A 464 -3.06 -16.00 16.14
N ILE A 465 -3.55 -15.62 14.97
CA ILE A 465 -2.70 -15.40 13.80
C ILE A 465 -2.65 -13.94 13.38
N VAL A 466 -1.56 -13.60 12.70
CA VAL A 466 -1.46 -12.44 11.81
C VAL A 466 -1.13 -12.97 10.43
N ALA A 467 -1.96 -12.62 9.44
CA ALA A 467 -1.73 -12.95 8.05
C ALA A 467 -1.11 -11.75 7.32
N MET A 468 -0.14 -12.03 6.46
CA MET A 468 0.46 -11.09 5.53
C MET A 468 0.39 -11.70 4.13
N ILE A 469 0.45 -10.87 3.09
CA ILE A 469 0.34 -11.32 1.72
C ILE A 469 1.47 -10.75 0.88
N SER A 470 1.95 -11.57 -0.07
CA SER A 470 2.90 -11.21 -1.11
C SER A 470 2.33 -11.64 -2.47
N GLU A 471 3.04 -11.31 -3.56
CA GLU A 471 2.65 -11.76 -4.90
C GLU A 471 2.60 -13.30 -5.05
N ASP A 472 3.29 -14.03 -4.18
CA ASP A 472 3.48 -15.48 -4.33
C ASP A 472 3.07 -16.31 -3.10
N ALA A 473 2.79 -15.67 -1.96
CA ALA A 473 2.48 -16.38 -0.73
C ALA A 473 1.58 -15.61 0.21
N ILE A 474 0.85 -16.38 1.02
CA ILE A 474 0.25 -15.90 2.26
C ILE A 474 1.13 -16.38 3.42
N VAL A 475 1.57 -15.44 4.24
CA VAL A 475 2.45 -15.69 5.38
C VAL A 475 1.63 -15.61 6.65
N ILE A 476 1.59 -16.71 7.38
CA ILE A 476 0.89 -16.80 8.66
C ILE A 476 1.91 -16.74 9.79
N ARG A 477 1.68 -15.82 10.74
CA ARG A 477 2.44 -15.72 11.97
C ARG A 477 1.53 -16.03 13.15
N GLU A 478 1.87 -17.07 13.90
CA GLU A 478 1.28 -17.33 15.21
C GLU A 478 1.74 -16.27 16.22
N ALA A 479 0.79 -15.72 16.96
CA ALA A 479 0.99 -14.58 17.84
C ALA A 479 0.44 -14.88 19.25
N ARG A 480 1.33 -15.34 20.14
CA ARG A 480 1.06 -15.51 21.59
C ARG A 480 0.66 -14.21 22.30
N SER A 481 1.06 -13.05 21.78
CA SER A 481 0.75 -11.74 22.34
C SER A 481 0.59 -10.69 21.23
N VAL A 482 -0.64 -10.20 21.05
CA VAL A 482 -0.90 -9.00 20.24
C VAL A 482 -0.58 -7.79 21.12
N TYR A 483 0.56 -7.14 20.89
CA TYR A 483 0.94 -5.92 21.61
C TYR A 483 -0.04 -4.78 21.27
N LEU A 484 -1.08 -4.60 22.10
CA LEU A 484 -1.98 -3.44 22.07
C LEU A 484 -1.32 -2.16 22.64
N ARG A 485 -0.14 -2.26 23.27
CA ARG A 485 0.48 -1.12 23.99
C ARG A 485 0.80 0.07 23.09
N HIS A 486 1.29 -0.14 21.87
CA HIS A 486 1.71 0.97 21.00
C HIS A 486 0.55 1.87 20.55
N MET A 487 -0.56 1.27 20.08
CA MET A 487 -1.73 2.05 19.69
C MET A 487 -2.38 2.73 20.89
N VAL A 488 -2.51 2.02 22.02
CA VAL A 488 -3.04 2.62 23.26
C VAL A 488 -2.15 3.75 23.79
N GLN A 489 -0.83 3.64 23.69
CA GLN A 489 0.11 4.70 24.07
C GLN A 489 0.07 5.88 23.09
N LEU A 490 -0.08 5.63 21.79
CA LEU A 490 -0.24 6.68 20.77
C LEU A 490 -1.56 7.43 20.94
N THR A 491 -2.67 6.72 21.13
CA THR A 491 -3.98 7.30 21.44
C THR A 491 -3.92 8.12 22.73
N ARG A 492 -3.21 7.65 23.76
CA ARG A 492 -3.01 8.39 25.02
C ARG A 492 -2.13 9.62 24.84
N ALA A 493 -0.97 9.50 24.19
CA ALA A 493 -0.07 10.62 23.95
C ALA A 493 -0.73 11.72 23.10
N HIS A 494 -1.54 11.34 22.11
CA HIS A 494 -2.29 12.30 21.30
C HIS A 494 -3.45 12.92 22.08
N ARG A 495 -4.14 12.15 22.93
CA ARG A 495 -5.13 12.67 23.89
C ARG A 495 -4.50 13.70 24.85
N ASP A 496 -3.29 13.41 25.33
CA ASP A 496 -2.56 14.25 26.27
C ASP A 496 -1.97 15.52 25.60
N ALA A 497 -1.57 15.42 24.33
CA ALA A 497 -1.10 16.56 23.53
C ALA A 497 -2.25 17.51 23.11
N ILE A 498 -3.44 16.98 22.84
CA ILE A 498 -4.61 17.82 22.52
C ILE A 498 -5.24 18.39 23.81
N SER A 499 -5.16 17.68 24.94
CA SER A 499 -5.63 18.21 26.23
C SER A 499 -4.73 19.34 26.75
N SER A 500 -3.44 19.35 26.43
CA SER A 500 -2.53 20.46 26.74
C SER A 500 -2.70 21.66 25.81
N SER A 501 -2.99 21.46 24.51
CA SER A 501 -3.22 22.56 23.56
C SER A 501 -4.60 23.22 23.69
N SER A 502 -5.61 22.50 24.19
CA SER A 502 -6.95 23.05 24.47
C SER A 502 -6.99 24.00 25.69
N VAL A 503 -5.95 24.02 26.53
CA VAL A 503 -5.79 25.05 27.58
C VAL A 503 -5.33 26.39 26.98
N GLU A 504 -4.74 26.40 25.77
CA GLU A 504 -4.35 27.63 25.06
C GLU A 504 -5.34 28.03 23.94
N GLN A 505 -6.16 27.11 23.42
CA GLN A 505 -7.10 27.36 22.30
C GLN A 505 -8.55 27.65 22.69
N GLY A 506 -8.79 28.30 23.83
CA GLY A 506 -10.11 28.78 24.24
C GLY A 506 -10.74 29.88 23.34
N GLN A 507 -10.25 30.10 22.11
CA GLN A 507 -10.71 31.17 21.22
C GLN A 507 -10.98 30.78 19.74
N LEU A 508 -10.97 29.51 19.36
CA LEU A 508 -11.13 29.10 17.93
C LEU A 508 -12.31 28.18 17.62
N ALA A 509 -13.35 28.15 18.46
CA ALA A 509 -14.64 27.56 18.11
C ALA A 509 -15.49 28.56 17.31
N GLY A 510 -15.22 28.69 16.00
CA GLY A 510 -16.01 29.57 15.15
C GLY A 510 -15.44 29.78 13.75
N ALA A 511 -15.33 28.72 12.94
CA ALA A 511 -15.12 28.86 11.49
C ALA A 511 -15.44 27.55 10.73
N TYR A 512 -16.72 27.21 10.62
CA TYR A 512 -17.21 26.43 9.48
C TYR A 512 -18.17 27.33 8.69
N PRO A 513 -17.95 27.59 7.40
CA PRO A 513 -18.93 28.34 6.61
C PRO A 513 -20.17 27.47 6.38
N HIS A 514 -21.33 27.99 6.82
CA HIS A 514 -22.64 27.47 6.51
C HIS A 514 -22.81 27.34 4.98
N VAL A 515 -22.94 26.12 4.47
CA VAL A 515 -23.56 25.87 3.17
C VAL A 515 -25.04 25.59 3.45
N GLU A 516 -25.92 26.49 3.04
CA GLU A 516 -27.38 26.30 3.12
C GLU A 516 -27.80 25.10 2.26
N LEU A 517 -28.31 24.05 2.92
CA LEU A 517 -29.00 22.96 2.26
C LEU A 517 -30.50 23.12 2.46
N LEU A 518 -31.21 23.19 1.32
CA LEU A 518 -32.67 23.16 1.22
C LEU A 518 -33.24 21.92 1.89
N GLY A 519 -34.20 22.18 2.77
CA GLY A 519 -34.88 21.27 3.70
C GLY A 519 -35.22 19.87 3.20
N TRP A 520 -34.86 18.89 4.02
CA TRP A 520 -35.64 17.67 4.21
C TRP A 520 -36.01 17.56 5.69
N GLN A 521 -37.28 17.87 6.00
CA GLN A 521 -37.88 17.58 7.30
C GLN A 521 -38.26 16.10 7.35
N SER A 522 -37.77 15.40 8.36
CA SER A 522 -38.30 14.11 8.79
C SER A 522 -38.64 14.20 10.27
N LYS A 523 -39.91 13.93 10.57
CA LYS A 523 -40.59 14.15 11.84
C LYS A 523 -40.02 13.29 12.98
N ALA A 524 -39.90 13.93 14.13
CA ALA A 524 -39.82 13.29 15.43
C ALA A 524 -41.06 12.44 15.75
N SER A 525 -40.86 11.35 16.48
CA SER A 525 -41.85 10.80 17.40
C SER A 525 -41.12 10.23 18.62
N ASP A 526 -41.27 10.95 19.74
CA ASP A 526 -40.96 10.54 21.11
C ASP A 526 -41.78 9.30 21.52
N THR A 527 -41.30 8.33 22.31
CA THR A 527 -41.31 8.25 23.80
C THR A 527 -41.17 6.74 24.21
N PRO A 528 -41.06 6.30 25.49
CA PRO A 528 -39.79 6.17 26.21
C PRO A 528 -39.61 4.84 27.01
N GLY A 529 -38.40 4.61 27.54
CA GLY A 529 -38.16 4.00 28.86
C GLY A 529 -38.13 2.46 28.99
N GLY A 530 -37.07 1.95 29.64
CA GLY A 530 -37.09 0.66 30.33
C GLY A 530 -35.76 -0.08 30.37
N ASP A 531 -34.93 0.19 31.38
CA ASP A 531 -33.85 -0.69 31.83
C ASP A 531 -34.38 -2.08 32.22
N LEU A 532 -33.64 -3.15 31.92
CA LEU A 532 -33.26 -4.18 32.90
C LEU A 532 -32.38 -5.29 32.27
N HIS A 533 -31.64 -5.93 33.16
CA HIS A 533 -30.35 -6.56 32.98
C HIS A 533 -30.47 -8.08 33.22
N TRP A 534 -29.66 -8.86 32.50
CA TRP A 534 -29.19 -10.25 32.76
C TRP A 534 -30.15 -11.46 32.60
N GLY A 535 -29.66 -12.45 31.85
CA GLY A 535 -30.13 -13.84 31.87
C GLY A 535 -29.53 -14.71 30.77
N SER A 536 -28.49 -15.48 31.11
CA SER A 536 -27.93 -16.55 30.29
C SER A 536 -28.95 -17.68 30.08
N GLU A 537 -29.01 -18.30 28.90
CA GLU A 537 -29.00 -19.76 28.75
C GLU A 537 -28.94 -20.21 27.28
N ARG A 538 -28.33 -21.38 27.10
CA ARG A 538 -28.10 -22.08 25.83
C ARG A 538 -29.39 -22.67 25.28
N GLY A 539 -29.56 -22.68 23.96
CA GLY A 539 -30.60 -23.48 23.32
C GLY A 539 -30.50 -23.46 21.81
N ALA A 540 -30.16 -24.62 21.24
CA ALA A 540 -30.17 -24.87 19.80
C ALA A 540 -31.57 -24.73 19.20
N GLY A 541 -31.68 -24.16 18.00
CA GLY A 541 -32.93 -24.11 17.24
C GLY A 541 -32.69 -23.71 15.78
N ARG A 542 -33.00 -24.63 14.87
CA ARG A 542 -32.94 -24.48 13.41
C ARG A 542 -34.01 -23.50 12.88
N CYS A 543 -33.69 -22.87 11.74
CA CYS A 543 -34.56 -22.49 10.61
C CYS A 543 -35.77 -21.56 10.89
N ASN A 544 -35.75 -20.36 10.29
CA ASN A 544 -36.53 -20.10 9.07
C ASN A 544 -36.27 -18.70 8.49
N HIS A 545 -36.24 -18.66 7.16
CA HIS A 545 -36.39 -17.48 6.33
C HIS A 545 -37.62 -16.65 6.72
N LEU A 546 -37.53 -15.32 6.61
CA LEU A 546 -38.53 -14.50 5.95
C LEU A 546 -37.98 -13.09 5.65
N TYR A 547 -38.01 -12.77 4.37
CA TYR A 547 -37.87 -11.44 3.79
C TYR A 547 -38.97 -10.51 4.31
N SER A 548 -38.59 -9.27 4.64
CA SER A 548 -39.35 -8.05 4.30
C SER A 548 -38.47 -6.83 4.50
#